data_AF-A0A2R7RHX7-F1
#
_entry.id   AF-A0A2R7RHX7-F1
#
_cell.length_a   1.000
_cell.length_b   1.000
_cell.length_c   1.000
_cell.angle_alpha   90.00
_cell.angle_beta   90.00
_cell.angle_gamma   90.00
#
_symmetry.space_group_name_H-M   'P 1'
#
loop_
_entity.id
_entity.type
_entity.pdbx_description
1 polymer ?
#
loop_
_entity_poly.entity_id
_entity_poly.type
_entity_poly.pdbx_seq_one_letter_code
_entity_poly.pdbx_strand_id
1 'polypeptide(L)' 'VGHAMVHGGPFPATSDSRTTSVGTLAINRFLRPVAYQNIPQELLPAPLQDENPWKVNRLIDGTVVLAADERAEVGA' A
#
# COMPACT_ATOMS: atom_id res chain seq x y z
N VAL A 1 13.93 6.97 -9.86
CA VAL A 1 13.71 7.53 -8.50
C VAL A 1 13.54 6.38 -7.51
N GLY A 2 14.06 6.48 -6.28
CA GLY A 2 14.11 5.37 -5.31
C GLY A 2 12.98 5.37 -4.27
N HIS A 3 12.91 4.30 -3.46
CA HIS A 3 11.88 4.13 -2.41
C HIS A 3 12.05 5.07 -1.22
N ALA A 4 13.28 5.45 -0.88
CA ALA A 4 13.62 6.25 0.30
C ALA A 4 13.68 7.77 0.04
N MET A 5 13.27 8.24 -1.14
CA MET A 5 13.34 9.67 -1.49
C MET A 5 12.38 10.53 -0.65
N VAL A 6 12.86 11.68 -0.18
CA VAL A 6 12.08 12.71 0.50
C VAL A 6 12.31 14.05 -0.20
N HIS A 7 11.44 14.40 -1.14
CA HIS A 7 11.45 15.69 -1.83
C HIS A 7 10.30 16.56 -1.30
N GLY A 8 10.65 17.56 -0.52
CA GLY A 8 9.75 18.39 0.27
C GLY A 8 10.49 19.05 1.43
N GLY A 9 9.79 19.34 2.52
CA GLY A 9 10.36 19.95 3.73
C GLY A 9 9.36 20.85 4.46
N PRO A 10 9.76 21.56 5.52
CA PRO A 10 8.94 22.60 6.15
C PRO A 10 8.60 23.73 5.16
N PHE A 11 7.51 24.47 5.42
CA PHE A 11 7.18 25.68 4.67
C PHE A 11 8.38 26.67 4.69
N PRO A 12 8.77 27.30 3.56
CA PRO A 12 8.04 27.37 2.28
C PRO A 12 8.38 26.29 1.24
N ALA A 13 9.20 25.27 1.56
CA ALA A 13 9.61 24.26 0.59
C ALA A 13 8.43 23.43 0.04
N THR A 14 7.40 23.18 0.85
CA THR A 14 6.10 22.62 0.45
C THR A 14 5.01 23.11 1.39
N SER A 15 3.74 22.92 0.99
CA SER A 15 2.56 23.23 1.80
C SER A 15 2.17 22.13 2.79
N ASP A 16 2.61 20.87 2.61
CA ASP A 16 2.43 19.79 3.58
C ASP A 16 3.74 19.01 3.75
N SER A 17 4.42 19.24 4.88
CA SER A 17 5.72 18.66 5.22
C SER A 17 5.66 17.18 5.60
N ARG A 18 4.47 16.60 5.78
CA ARG A 18 4.30 15.17 6.12
C ARG A 18 4.39 14.25 4.90
N THR A 19 4.57 14.81 3.70
CA THR A 19 4.54 14.08 2.42
C THR A 19 5.81 14.29 1.60
N THR A 20 5.99 13.50 0.55
CA THR A 20 7.01 13.70 -0.50
C THR A 20 6.33 13.87 -1.86
N SER A 21 6.86 14.73 -2.73
CA SER A 21 6.39 14.87 -4.12
C SER A 21 7.17 14.01 -5.13
N VAL A 22 8.30 13.40 -4.72
CA VAL A 22 9.12 12.48 -5.54
C VAL A 22 9.43 11.21 -4.76
N GLY A 23 9.46 10.07 -5.44
CA GLY A 23 9.67 8.74 -4.84
C GLY A 23 8.37 7.97 -4.69
N THR A 24 8.46 6.67 -4.36
CA THR A 24 7.27 5.79 -4.39
C THR A 24 6.20 6.16 -3.38
N LEU A 25 6.57 6.79 -2.26
CA LEU A 25 5.61 7.26 -1.24
C LEU A 25 4.77 8.46 -1.69
N ALA A 26 5.10 9.12 -2.81
CA ALA A 26 4.34 10.26 -3.32
C ALA A 26 2.89 9.89 -3.71
N ILE A 27 2.63 8.61 -4.02
CA ILE A 27 1.29 8.11 -4.35
C ILE A 27 0.29 8.35 -3.21
N ASN A 28 0.73 8.30 -1.95
CA ASN A 28 -0.14 8.44 -0.78
C ASN A 28 -0.84 9.80 -0.68
N ARG A 29 -0.35 10.84 -1.40
CA ARG A 29 -1.00 12.16 -1.47
C ARG A 29 -2.35 12.14 -2.19
N PHE A 30 -2.61 11.10 -2.98
CA PHE A 30 -3.80 10.99 -3.83
C PHE A 30 -4.73 9.85 -3.39
N LEU A 31 -4.46 9.24 -2.23
CA LEU A 31 -5.22 8.13 -1.67
C LEU A 31 -5.95 8.56 -0.40
N ARG A 32 -7.03 7.84 -0.07
CA ARG A 32 -7.69 7.91 1.24
C ARG A 32 -8.11 6.49 1.68
N PRO A 33 -8.02 6.15 2.98
CA PRO A 33 -8.51 4.88 3.47
C PRO A 33 -10.05 4.83 3.50
N VAL A 34 -10.62 3.63 3.30
CA VAL A 34 -12.04 3.31 3.47
C VAL A 34 -12.14 1.99 4.21
N ALA A 35 -12.99 1.92 5.23
CA ALA A 35 -13.27 0.70 5.99
C ALA A 35 -14.58 0.06 5.51
N TYR A 36 -14.57 -1.26 5.36
CA TYR A 36 -15.73 -2.07 4.98
C TYR A 36 -16.07 -3.00 6.15
N GLN A 37 -17.32 -3.03 6.59
CA GLN A 37 -17.76 -3.84 7.72
C GLN A 37 -18.98 -4.67 7.34
N ASN A 38 -18.92 -5.97 7.63
CA ASN A 38 -20.02 -6.93 7.40
C ASN A 38 -20.55 -6.93 5.94
N ILE A 39 -19.63 -6.80 4.97
CA ILE A 39 -19.95 -6.84 3.54
C ILE A 39 -19.73 -8.27 3.01
N PRO A 40 -20.65 -8.84 2.22
CA PRO A 40 -20.45 -10.12 1.55
C PRO A 40 -19.20 -10.12 0.66
N GLN A 41 -18.51 -11.28 0.55
CA GLN A 41 -17.22 -11.39 -0.15
C GLN A 41 -17.30 -10.97 -1.62
N GLU A 42 -18.40 -11.31 -2.29
CA GLU A 42 -18.66 -10.98 -3.70
C GLU A 42 -18.86 -9.47 -3.96
N LEU A 43 -19.12 -8.69 -2.91
CA LEU A 43 -19.27 -7.23 -2.98
C LEU A 43 -18.03 -6.47 -2.48
N LEU A 44 -17.09 -7.15 -1.83
CA LEU A 44 -15.83 -6.54 -1.41
C LEU A 44 -14.95 -6.24 -2.62
N PRO A 45 -14.19 -5.13 -2.60
CA PRO A 45 -13.10 -4.91 -3.55
C PRO A 45 -12.15 -6.11 -3.54
N ALA A 46 -11.71 -6.54 -4.72
CA ALA A 46 -10.80 -7.67 -4.90
C ALA A 46 -9.60 -7.74 -3.91
N PRO A 47 -8.86 -6.65 -3.59
CA PRO A 47 -7.75 -6.73 -2.63
C PRO A 47 -8.17 -6.98 -1.18
N LEU A 48 -9.45 -6.81 -0.83
CA LEU A 48 -9.99 -7.03 0.52
C LEU A 48 -10.70 -8.38 0.68
N GLN A 49 -10.92 -9.13 -0.41
CA GLN A 49 -11.52 -10.46 -0.36
C GLN A 49 -10.59 -11.46 0.34
N ASP A 50 -11.16 -12.43 1.05
CA ASP A 50 -10.41 -13.39 1.87
C ASP A 50 -9.38 -14.17 1.03
N GLU A 51 -9.80 -14.60 -0.18
CA GLU A 51 -8.99 -15.33 -1.16
C GLU A 51 -7.77 -14.54 -1.67
N ASN A 52 -7.71 -13.22 -1.45
CA ASN A 52 -6.64 -12.32 -1.91
C ASN A 52 -6.32 -12.50 -3.42
N PRO A 53 -7.30 -12.34 -4.32
CA PRO A 53 -7.12 -12.59 -5.75
C PRO A 53 -6.00 -11.74 -6.38
N TRP A 54 -5.69 -10.59 -5.81
CA TRP A 54 -4.61 -9.71 -6.29
C TRP A 54 -3.22 -10.06 -5.77
N LYS A 55 -3.13 -11.06 -4.86
CA LYS A 55 -1.88 -11.43 -4.19
C LYS A 55 -1.15 -10.19 -3.64
N VAL A 56 -1.85 -9.37 -2.86
CA VAL A 56 -1.26 -8.21 -2.17
C VAL A 56 -0.82 -8.56 -0.76
N ASN A 57 0.20 -7.87 -0.25
CA ASN A 57 0.57 -7.92 1.16
C ASN A 57 -0.55 -7.29 2.00
N ARG A 58 -0.91 -7.91 3.12
CA ARG A 58 -1.98 -7.46 4.02
C ARG A 58 -1.48 -7.34 5.46
N LEU A 59 -2.07 -6.44 6.23
CA LEU A 59 -1.87 -6.37 7.67
C LEU A 59 -3.11 -6.98 8.33
N ILE A 60 -2.97 -8.16 8.94
CA ILE A 60 -4.05 -8.89 9.61
C ILE A 60 -3.71 -8.91 11.10
N ASP A 61 -4.59 -8.32 11.92
CA ASP A 61 -4.43 -8.22 13.37
C ASP A 61 -3.04 -7.69 13.81
N GLY A 62 -2.52 -6.70 13.08
CA GLY A 62 -1.22 -6.08 13.33
C GLY A 62 -0.01 -6.85 12.79
N THR A 63 -0.20 -8.01 12.15
CA THR A 63 0.88 -8.82 11.55
C THR A 63 0.87 -8.70 10.04
N VAL A 64 2.06 -8.48 9.45
CA VAL A 64 2.21 -8.44 7.99
C VAL A 64 2.16 -9.86 7.43
N VAL A 65 1.16 -10.13 6.61
CA VAL A 65 1.03 -11.33 5.79
C VAL A 65 1.45 -10.98 4.37
N LEU A 66 2.60 -11.50 3.95
CA LEU A 66 3.10 -11.30 2.60
C LEU A 66 2.24 -12.12 1.62
N ALA A 67 2.07 -11.59 0.41
CA ALA A 67 1.59 -12.42 -0.68
C ALA A 67 2.59 -13.56 -0.93
N ALA A 68 2.07 -14.78 -1.13
CA ALA A 68 2.90 -15.93 -1.43
C ALA A 68 3.78 -15.62 -2.66
N ASP A 69 5.08 -15.89 -2.52
CA ASP A 69 6.13 -15.45 -3.43
C ASP A 69 6.19 -16.37 -4.67
N GLU A 70 5.95 -15.83 -5.88
CA GLU A 70 6.28 -16.54 -7.14
C GLU A 70 7.81 -16.58 -7.38
N ARG A 71 8.62 -15.90 -6.55
CA ARG A 71 10.09 -15.94 -6.65
C ARG A 71 10.74 -17.21 -6.09
N ALA A 72 9.97 -18.11 -5.49
CA ALA A 72 10.49 -19.39 -4.99
C ALA A 72 10.77 -20.43 -6.10
N GLU A 73 10.35 -20.21 -7.35
CA GLU A 73 10.52 -21.18 -8.45
C GLU A 73 11.64 -20.86 -9.46
N VAL A 74 12.30 -19.71 -9.37
CA VAL A 74 13.39 -19.36 -10.29
C VAL A 74 14.70 -19.19 -9.51
N GLY A 75 15.35 -20.30 -9.20
CA GLY A 75 16.67 -20.28 -8.55
C GLY A 75 17.14 -21.59 -7.94
N ALA A 76 17.02 -22.70 -8.69
CA ALA A 76 17.90 -23.86 -8.58
C ALA A 76 18.92 -23.81 -9.71
#